data_AF-A0A0L0EXC3-F1
#
_entry.id   AF-A0A0L0EXC3-F1
#
_cell.length_a   1.000
_cell.length_b   1.000
_cell.length_c   1.000
_cell.angle_alpha   90.00
_cell.angle_beta   90.00
_cell.angle_gamma   90.00
#
_symmetry.space_group_name_H-M   'P 1'
#
loop_
_entity.id
_entity.type
_entity.pdbx_description
1 polymer ?
#
loop_
_entity_poly.entity_id
_entity_poly.type
_entity_poly.pdbx_seq_one_letter_code
_entity_poly.pdbx_strand_id
1 'polypeptide(L)'
;MGYRDIDIRSYGSYCKQWIQGDVLVLEFTFLINVLCVVYFTTKYIRSLDEVLASDYKAELKNLVVFSNSVETKFMLMRDMKFYFFLIMGKYKASIESKELTKALDKSRWYLLMQYPFLAIVFIVPVIANLYT
;
A
#
# COMPACT_ATOMS: atom_id res chain seq x y z
N MET A 1 -8.61 -59.30 -12.72
CA MET A 1 -8.80 -57.84 -12.86
C MET A 1 -7.45 -57.20 -12.65
N GLY A 2 -6.77 -56.79 -13.73
CA GLY A 2 -5.45 -56.17 -13.66
C GLY A 2 -5.53 -54.74 -13.16
N TYR A 3 -4.65 -54.37 -12.24
CA TYR A 3 -4.45 -52.98 -11.82
C TYR A 3 -4.06 -52.17 -13.07
N ARG A 4 -4.78 -51.07 -13.32
CA ARG A 4 -4.41 -50.09 -14.34
C ARG A 4 -3.09 -49.47 -13.89
N ASP A 5 -2.02 -49.76 -14.60
CA ASP A 5 -0.74 -49.08 -14.44
C ASP A 5 -0.95 -47.58 -14.65
N ILE A 6 -1.01 -46.83 -13.56
CA ILE A 6 -0.93 -45.38 -13.60
C ILE A 6 0.51 -45.07 -14.03
N ASP A 7 0.68 -44.68 -15.29
CA ASP A 7 1.98 -44.30 -15.82
C ASP A 7 2.55 -43.13 -14.99
N ILE A 8 3.55 -43.44 -14.17
CA ILE A 8 4.25 -42.51 -13.26
C ILE A 8 4.80 -41.31 -14.04
N ARG A 9 5.11 -41.45 -15.34
CA ARG A 9 5.54 -40.34 -16.20
C ARG A 9 4.41 -39.34 -16.46
N SER A 10 3.20 -39.84 -16.64
CA SER A 10 2.02 -38.99 -16.83
C SER A 10 1.70 -38.23 -15.55
N TYR A 11 1.73 -38.89 -14.40
CA TYR A 11 1.53 -38.26 -13.09
C TYR A 11 2.61 -37.20 -12.78
N GLY A 12 3.88 -37.48 -13.08
CA GLY A 12 4.98 -36.52 -12.93
C GLY A 12 4.87 -35.31 -13.85
N SER A 13 4.29 -35.46 -15.05
CA SER A 13 4.02 -34.34 -15.96
C SER A 13 2.86 -33.47 -15.44
N TYR A 14 1.78 -34.09 -14.95
CA TYR A 14 0.66 -33.37 -14.33
C TYR A 14 1.11 -32.59 -13.10
N CYS A 15 1.83 -33.22 -12.16
CA CYS A 15 2.32 -32.52 -10.97
C CYS A 15 3.24 -31.33 -11.31
N LYS A 16 4.12 -31.47 -12.33
CA LYS A 16 4.96 -30.35 -12.80
C LYS A 16 4.13 -29.22 -13.40
N GLN A 17 3.09 -29.51 -14.18
CA GLN A 17 2.21 -28.50 -14.77
C GLN A 17 1.43 -27.71 -13.71
N TRP A 18 0.99 -28.37 -12.64
CA TRP A 18 0.30 -27.72 -11.52
C TRP A 18 1.25 -26.80 -10.73
N ILE A 19 2.43 -27.31 -10.36
CA ILE A 19 3.45 -26.51 -9.67
C ILE A 19 3.86 -25.29 -10.51
N GLN A 20 4.01 -25.47 -11.82
CA GLN A 20 4.41 -24.40 -12.74
C GLN A 20 3.27 -23.37 -12.95
N GLY A 21 2.01 -23.80 -12.91
CA GLY A 21 0.85 -22.90 -12.89
C GLY A 21 0.73 -22.11 -11.59
N ASP A 22 0.96 -22.75 -10.44
CA ASP A 22 0.89 -22.13 -9.12
C ASP A 22 1.98 -21.07 -8.91
N VAL A 23 3.21 -21.34 -9.39
CA VAL A 23 4.32 -20.37 -9.38
C VAL A 23 3.99 -19.15 -10.23
N LEU A 24 3.45 -19.36 -11.43
CA LEU A 24 3.07 -18.27 -12.34
C LEU A 24 1.97 -17.38 -11.72
N VAL A 25 0.96 -18.00 -11.09
CA VAL A 25 -0.11 -17.27 -10.37
C VAL A 25 0.45 -16.45 -9.21
N LEU A 26 1.43 -16.99 -8.47
CA LEU A 26 2.08 -16.29 -7.36
C LEU A 26 2.89 -15.07 -7.83
N GLU A 27 3.64 -15.22 -8.93
CA GLU A 27 4.40 -14.14 -9.58
C GLU A 27 3.49 -13.03 -10.10
N PHE A 28 2.40 -13.38 -10.79
CA PHE A 28 1.41 -12.40 -11.27
C PHE A 28 0.73 -11.69 -10.10
N THR A 29 0.38 -12.42 -9.04
CA THR A 29 -0.20 -11.85 -7.83
C THR A 29 0.77 -10.85 -7.19
N PHE A 30 2.04 -11.23 -7.05
CA PHE A 30 3.07 -10.33 -6.53
C PHE A 30 3.18 -9.06 -7.37
N LEU A 31 3.29 -9.21 -8.70
CA LEU A 31 3.43 -8.09 -9.63
C LEU A 31 2.23 -7.12 -9.56
N ILE A 32 1.00 -7.64 -9.56
CA ILE A 32 -0.21 -6.82 -9.44
C ILE A 32 -0.19 -6.04 -8.12
N ASN A 33 0.16 -6.70 -7.01
CA ASN A 33 0.23 -6.04 -5.71
C ASN A 33 1.31 -4.95 -5.67
N VAL A 34 2.50 -5.18 -6.27
CA VAL A 34 3.53 -4.16 -6.42
C VAL A 34 3.01 -2.95 -7.20
N LEU A 35 2.34 -3.18 -8.34
CA LEU A 35 1.74 -2.10 -9.14
C LEU A 35 0.68 -1.33 -8.35
N CYS A 36 -0.16 -2.01 -7.57
CA CYS A 36 -1.12 -1.37 -6.68
C CYS A 36 -0.44 -0.51 -5.62
N VAL A 37 0.61 -1.01 -4.95
CA VAL A 37 1.41 -0.22 -3.99
C VAL A 37 1.92 1.05 -4.65
N VAL A 38 2.60 0.94 -5.81
CA VAL A 38 3.14 2.09 -6.54
C VAL A 38 2.04 3.09 -6.89
N TYR A 39 0.88 2.60 -7.36
CA TYR A 39 -0.27 3.43 -7.68
C TYR A 39 -0.79 4.20 -6.47
N PHE A 40 -1.08 3.50 -5.36
CA PHE A 40 -1.62 4.12 -4.15
C PHE A 40 -0.63 5.06 -3.48
N THR A 41 0.66 4.72 -3.44
CA THR A 41 1.72 5.63 -2.96
C THR A 41 1.82 6.87 -3.82
N THR A 42 1.77 6.75 -5.15
CA THR A 42 1.78 7.91 -6.06
C THR A 42 0.56 8.80 -5.84
N LYS A 43 -0.63 8.20 -5.65
CA LYS A 43 -1.86 8.93 -5.37
C LYS A 43 -1.84 9.63 -4.01
N TYR A 44 -1.27 8.99 -2.99
CA TYR A 44 -1.03 9.58 -1.69
C TYR A 44 -0.10 10.79 -1.77
N ILE A 45 1.05 10.66 -2.44
CA ILE A 45 2.01 11.77 -2.60
C ILE A 45 1.35 12.96 -3.32
N ARG A 46 0.56 12.69 -4.37
CA ARG A 46 -0.19 13.74 -5.09
C ARG A 46 -1.29 14.37 -4.25
N SER A 47 -1.99 13.61 -3.40
CA SER A 47 -3.03 14.20 -2.54
C SER A 47 -2.44 15.10 -1.46
N LEU A 48 -1.17 14.93 -1.09
CA LEU A 48 -0.48 15.89 -0.21
C LEU A 48 -0.22 17.24 -0.89
N ASP A 49 -0.09 17.28 -2.22
CA ASP A 49 -0.02 18.56 -2.94
C ASP A 49 -1.34 19.35 -2.74
N GLU A 50 -2.49 18.67 -2.69
CA GLU A 50 -3.80 19.29 -2.40
C GLU A 50 -3.89 19.81 -0.95
N VAL A 51 -3.28 19.10 0.01
CA VAL A 51 -3.20 19.53 1.42
C VAL A 51 -2.35 20.80 1.55
N LEU A 52 -1.24 20.88 0.82
CA LEU A 52 -0.30 22.00 0.84
C LEU A 52 -0.77 23.22 0.03
N ALA A 53 -1.55 22.99 -1.03
CA ALA A 53 -2.15 24.05 -1.83
C ALA A 53 -3.33 24.74 -1.12
N SER A 54 -3.81 24.18 -0.01
CA SER A 54 -4.92 24.77 0.73
C SER A 54 -4.50 26.04 1.47
N ASP A 55 -5.37 27.05 1.49
CA ASP A 55 -5.15 28.33 2.19
C ASP A 55 -5.15 28.17 3.74
N TYR A 56 -5.38 26.96 4.25
CA TYR A 56 -5.52 26.62 5.67
C TYR A 56 -4.18 26.27 6.35
N LYS A 57 -3.09 26.91 5.93
CA LYS A 57 -1.73 26.65 6.43
C LYS A 57 -1.58 26.80 7.95
N ALA A 58 -2.35 27.70 8.54
CA ALA A 58 -2.38 27.90 9.99
C ALA A 58 -2.96 26.67 10.72
N GLU A 59 -4.03 26.06 10.19
CA GLU A 59 -4.60 24.84 10.74
C GLU A 59 -3.69 23.63 10.52
N LEU A 60 -3.01 23.56 9.36
CA LEU A 60 -2.04 22.50 9.08
C LEU A 60 -0.85 22.52 10.05
N LYS A 61 -0.43 23.71 10.50
CA LYS A 61 0.60 23.89 11.55
C LYS A 61 0.19 23.32 12.92
N ASN A 62 -1.11 23.12 13.18
CA ASN A 62 -1.55 22.44 14.40
C ASN A 62 -1.20 20.94 14.37
N LEU A 63 -1.08 20.37 13.15
CA LEU A 63 -0.79 18.95 12.95
C LEU A 63 0.70 18.66 12.76
N VAL A 64 1.45 19.58 12.14
CA VAL A 64 2.84 19.39 11.71
C VAL A 64 3.70 20.56 12.18
N VAL A 65 4.89 20.26 12.69
CA VAL A 65 5.87 21.31 13.02
C VAL A 65 6.70 21.62 11.78
N PHE A 66 6.38 22.71 11.09
CA PHE A 66 7.20 23.19 9.98
C PHE A 66 8.41 23.98 10.51
N SER A 67 9.62 23.48 10.28
CA SER A 67 10.85 24.25 10.50
C SER A 67 11.00 25.31 9.40
N ASN A 68 10.39 26.48 9.62
CA ASN A 68 10.60 27.77 8.94
C ASN A 68 11.29 27.72 7.56
N SER A 69 10.52 27.47 6.49
CA SER A 69 10.56 28.25 5.22
C SER A 69 10.03 27.48 4.01
N VAL A 70 10.04 26.14 3.99
CA VAL A 70 9.57 25.36 2.82
C VAL A 70 8.63 24.23 3.24
N GLU A 71 7.33 24.47 3.10
CA GLU A 71 6.29 23.47 3.32
C GLU A 71 6.28 22.49 2.13
N THR A 72 6.89 21.31 2.32
CA THR A 72 6.96 20.28 1.27
C THR A 72 6.20 19.03 1.66
N LYS A 73 5.73 18.26 0.66
CA LYS A 73 5.14 16.94 0.90
C LYS A 73 6.11 15.98 1.59
N PHE A 74 7.41 16.13 1.35
CA PHE A 74 8.44 15.37 2.05
C PHE A 74 8.45 15.64 3.55
N MET A 75 8.20 16.88 3.98
CA MET A 75 8.07 17.18 5.42
C MET A 75 6.85 16.49 6.02
N LEU A 76 5.69 16.55 5.34
CA LEU A 76 4.47 15.86 5.79
C LEU A 76 4.70 14.35 5.90
N MET A 77 5.34 13.75 4.90
CA MET A 77 5.63 12.31 4.88
C MET A 77 6.63 11.88 5.96
N ARG A 78 7.58 12.74 6.32
CA ARG A 78 8.59 12.46 7.35
C ARG A 78 8.08 12.70 8.77
N ASP A 79 7.06 13.54 8.94
CA ASP A 79 6.50 13.84 10.24
C ASP A 79 5.66 12.66 10.77
N MET A 80 6.23 11.95 11.74
CA MET A 80 5.59 10.79 12.34
C MET A 80 4.29 11.14 13.06
N LYS A 81 4.20 12.32 13.69
CA LYS A 81 3.00 12.77 14.39
C LYS A 81 1.86 13.01 13.40
N PHE A 82 2.14 13.68 12.30
CA PHE A 82 1.20 13.88 11.20
C PHE A 82 0.72 12.55 10.62
N TYR A 83 1.66 11.64 10.34
CA TYR A 83 1.33 10.30 9.86
C TYR A 83 0.40 9.54 10.81
N PHE A 84 0.68 9.55 12.12
CA PHE A 84 -0.19 8.93 13.12
C PHE A 84 -1.57 9.57 13.18
N PHE A 85 -1.65 10.91 13.15
CA PHE A 85 -2.92 11.60 13.11
C PHE A 85 -3.72 11.27 11.85
N LEU A 86 -3.04 11.18 10.71
CA LEU A 86 -3.65 10.85 9.42
C LEU A 86 -4.24 9.44 9.41
N ILE A 87 -3.47 8.42 9.83
CA ILE A 87 -3.96 7.04 9.90
C ILE A 87 -5.14 6.93 10.87
N MET A 88 -4.97 7.46 12.08
CA MET A 88 -5.96 7.35 13.15
C MET A 88 -7.18 8.25 12.93
N GLY A 89 -7.16 9.13 11.92
CA GLY A 89 -8.25 10.08 11.67
C GLY A 89 -8.37 11.19 12.72
N LYS A 90 -7.38 11.34 13.62
CA LYS A 90 -7.40 12.29 14.74
C LYS A 90 -7.29 13.75 14.30
N TYR A 91 -6.84 14.03 13.07
CA TYR A 91 -6.78 15.39 12.53
C TYR A 91 -8.14 16.10 12.48
N LYS A 92 -9.24 15.33 12.41
CA LYS A 92 -10.61 15.89 12.40
C LYS A 92 -10.95 16.69 13.67
N ALA A 93 -10.28 16.40 14.78
CA ALA A 93 -10.47 17.14 16.02
C ALA A 93 -9.66 18.45 16.09
N SER A 94 -8.71 18.64 15.16
CA SER A 94 -7.77 19.77 15.17
C SER A 94 -7.93 20.71 13.98
N ILE A 95 -8.92 20.45 13.13
CA ILE A 95 -9.21 21.19 11.89
C ILE A 95 -10.69 21.55 11.87
N GLU A 96 -10.96 22.82 11.58
CA GLU A 96 -12.33 23.33 11.39
C GLU A 96 -12.68 23.36 9.89
N SER A 97 -11.67 23.56 9.03
CA SER A 97 -11.86 23.60 7.58
C SER A 97 -12.35 22.27 7.00
N LYS A 98 -13.54 22.30 6.39
CA LYS A 98 -14.13 21.17 5.66
C LYS A 98 -13.30 20.78 4.43
N GLU A 99 -12.70 21.75 3.76
CA GLU A 99 -11.88 21.50 2.56
C GLU A 99 -10.55 20.82 2.91
N LEU A 100 -9.86 21.31 3.94
CA LEU A 100 -8.64 20.67 4.44
C LEU A 100 -8.93 19.26 4.95
N THR A 101 -10.03 19.09 5.68
CA THR A 101 -10.49 17.77 6.15
C THR A 101 -10.73 16.82 4.98
N LYS A 102 -11.33 17.29 3.87
CA LYS A 102 -11.57 16.48 2.67
C LYS A 102 -10.26 16.07 1.98
N ALA A 103 -9.29 16.97 1.86
CA ALA A 103 -7.98 16.67 1.30
C ALA A 103 -7.20 15.65 2.16
N LEU A 104 -7.31 15.77 3.49
CA LEU A 104 -6.73 14.81 4.44
C LEU A 104 -7.47 13.46 4.43
N ASP A 105 -8.80 13.45 4.33
CA ASP A 105 -9.59 12.21 4.18
C ASP A 105 -9.18 11.44 2.93
N LYS A 106 -8.97 12.15 1.81
CA LYS A 106 -8.46 11.56 0.56
C LYS A 106 -7.04 11.01 0.74
N SER A 107 -6.16 11.77 1.39
CA SER A 107 -4.79 11.33 1.67
C SER A 107 -4.76 10.11 2.59
N ARG A 108 -5.58 10.11 3.65
CA ARG A 108 -5.77 8.98 4.56
C ARG A 108 -6.25 7.74 3.81
N TRP A 109 -7.23 7.89 2.91
CA TRP A 109 -7.76 6.76 2.15
C TRP A 109 -6.68 6.08 1.29
N TYR A 110 -5.89 6.86 0.53
CA TYR A 110 -4.80 6.30 -0.26
C TYR A 110 -3.73 5.65 0.62
N LEU A 111 -3.40 6.26 1.75
CA LEU A 111 -2.44 5.72 2.71
C LEU A 111 -2.94 4.37 3.27
N LEU A 112 -4.22 4.27 3.66
CA LEU A 112 -4.81 3.04 4.18
C LEU A 112 -4.90 1.94 3.11
N MET A 113 -5.28 2.31 1.88
CA MET A 113 -5.42 1.37 0.78
C MET A 113 -4.10 0.71 0.38
N GLN A 114 -2.95 1.33 0.64
CA GLN A 114 -1.66 0.72 0.26
C GLN A 114 -1.26 -0.47 1.18
N TYR A 115 -1.73 -0.53 2.44
CA TYR A 115 -1.25 -1.53 3.41
C TYR A 115 -1.63 -2.98 3.09
N PRO A 116 -2.86 -3.28 2.62
CA PRO A 116 -3.19 -4.65 2.21
C PRO A 116 -2.26 -5.17 1.11
N PHE A 117 -1.94 -4.33 0.13
CA PHE A 117 -1.03 -4.70 -0.97
C PHE A 117 0.41 -4.84 -0.46
N LEU A 118 0.88 -3.94 0.42
CA LEU A 118 2.19 -4.07 1.06
C LEU A 118 2.31 -5.39 1.84
N ALA A 119 1.29 -5.77 2.61
CA ALA A 119 1.30 -7.03 3.36
C ALA A 119 1.49 -8.23 2.42
N ILE A 120 0.80 -8.26 1.28
CA ILE A 120 0.96 -9.32 0.28
C ILE A 120 2.38 -9.30 -0.31
N VAL A 121 2.89 -8.12 -0.70
CA VAL A 121 4.25 -7.97 -1.24
C VAL A 121 5.32 -8.44 -0.25
N PHE A 122 5.12 -8.28 1.06
CA PHE A 122 6.05 -8.77 2.09
C PHE A 122 5.88 -10.26 2.38
N ILE A 123 4.66 -10.79 2.37
CA ILE A 123 4.37 -12.18 2.75
C ILE A 123 4.74 -13.14 1.61
N VAL A 124 4.45 -12.79 0.35
CA VAL A 124 4.66 -13.69 -0.80
C VAL A 124 6.11 -14.20 -0.93
N PRO A 125 7.17 -13.37 -0.80
CA PRO A 125 8.55 -13.85 -0.82
C PRO A 125 8.91 -14.78 0.35
N VAL A 126 8.37 -14.52 1.54
CA VAL A 126 8.57 -15.37 2.72
C VAL A 126 7.97 -16.76 2.49
N ILE A 127 6.75 -16.79 1.94
CA ILE A 127 6.08 -18.05 1.60
C ILE A 127 6.84 -18.78 0.49
N ALA A 128 7.25 -18.09 -0.58
CA ALA A 128 8.01 -18.70 -1.67
C ALA A 128 9.29 -19.39 -1.18
N ASN A 129 10.01 -18.77 -0.24
CA ASN A 129 11.21 -19.34 0.40
C ASN A 129 10.95 -20.57 1.30
N LEU A 130 9.70 -20.83 1.71
CA LEU A 130 9.37 -22.04 2.49
C LEU A 130 9.04 -23.25 1.61
N TYR A 131 8.71 -23.00 0.33
CA TYR A 131 8.37 -24.04 -0.65
C TYR A 131 9.51 -24.33 -1.64
N THR A 132 10.64 -23.62 -1.52
CA THR A 132 11.90 -23.89 -2.23
C THR A 132 12.89 -24.60 -1.31
#